data_AF-A0A2X3F5Z8-F1
#
_entry.id   AF-A0A2X3F5Z8-F1
#
_cell.length_a   1.000
_cell.length_b   1.000
_cell.length_c   1.000
_cell.angle_alpha   90.00
_cell.angle_beta   90.00
_cell.angle_gamma   90.00
#
_symmetry.space_group_name_H-M   'P 1'
#
loop_
_entity.id
_entity.type
_entity.pdbx_description
1 polymer ?
#
loop_
_entity_poly.entity_id
_entity_poly.type
_entity_poly.pdbx_seq_one_letter_code
_entity_poly.pdbx_strand_id
1 'polypeptide(L)' 'MQKRLNGEALEEYVKPIGGGYFFVLPGVVDEKHYLGESLLQA' A
#
# COMPACT_ATOMS: atom_id res chain seq x y z
N MET A 1 -4.61 -1.66 13.33
CA MET A 1 -3.70 -2.80 13.15
C MET A 1 -4.56 -4.04 12.93
N GLN A 2 -4.40 -4.76 11.82
CA GLN A 2 -5.27 -5.85 11.35
C GLN A 2 -5.59 -6.93 12.41
N LYS A 3 -4.75 -7.03 13.46
CA LYS A 3 -4.97 -7.87 14.66
C LYS A 3 -6.33 -7.70 15.37
N ARG A 4 -7.14 -6.68 15.03
CA ARG A 4 -8.45 -6.42 15.63
C ARG A 4 -9.64 -7.02 14.89
N LEU A 5 -9.46 -7.52 13.67
CA LEU A 5 -10.52 -8.05 12.80
C LEU A 5 -10.59 -9.58 12.78
N ASN A 6 -9.81 -10.28 13.62
CA ASN A 6 -9.81 -11.73 13.66
C ASN A 6 -11.09 -12.25 14.34
N GLY A 7 -11.93 -12.97 13.61
CA GLY A 7 -13.14 -13.64 14.12
C GLY A 7 -14.47 -12.94 13.84
N GLU A 8 -14.53 -12.03 12.85
CA GLU A 8 -15.78 -11.42 12.42
C GLU A 8 -16.57 -12.35 11.49
N ALA A 9 -17.91 -12.32 11.55
CA ALA A 9 -18.80 -13.19 10.76
C ALA A 9 -18.64 -13.08 9.23
N LEU A 10 -17.86 -12.10 8.75
CA LEU A 10 -17.57 -11.88 7.33
C LEU A 10 -16.42 -12.76 6.80
N GLU A 11 -15.62 -13.38 7.68
CA GLU A 11 -14.53 -14.28 7.27
C GLU A 11 -15.03 -15.51 6.50
N GLU A 12 -16.29 -15.91 6.69
CA GLU A 12 -16.89 -17.07 6.01
C GLU A 12 -17.12 -16.83 4.51
N TYR A 13 -17.09 -15.57 4.05
CA TYR A 13 -17.38 -15.18 2.66
C TYR A 13 -16.21 -14.51 1.94
N VAL A 14 -15.13 -14.14 2.65
CA VAL A 14 -13.97 -13.45 2.05
C VAL A 14 -12.68 -14.11 2.50
N LYS A 15 -12.01 -14.79 1.57
CA LYS A 15 -10.69 -15.39 1.80
C LYS A 15 -9.62 -14.60 1.04
N PRO A 16 -8.67 -13.95 1.73
CA PRO A 16 -7.53 -13.33 1.06
C PRO A 16 -6.67 -14.42 0.41
N ILE A 17 -6.56 -14.39 -0.92
CA ILE A 17 -5.73 -15.33 -1.69
C ILE A 17 -4.33 -14.77 -2.01
N GLY A 18 -4.09 -13.49 -1.70
CA GLY A 18 -2.82 -12.79 -1.94
C GLY A 18 -2.94 -11.29 -1.72
N GLY A 19 -1.80 -10.60 -1.66
CA GLY A 19 -1.71 -9.15 -1.43
C GLY A 19 -0.32 -8.75 -0.96
N GLY A 20 -0.06 -7.45 -0.85
CA GLY A 20 1.23 -6.94 -0.41
C GLY A 20 1.12 -5.53 0.17
N TYR A 21 2.13 -5.17 0.97
CA TYR A 21 2.31 -3.80 1.42
C TYR A 21 3.19 -3.07 0.42
N PHE A 22 2.75 -1.88 0.00
CA PHE A 22 3.49 -1.02 -0.90
C PHE A 22 3.74 0.33 -0.23
N PHE A 23 4.87 0.92 -0.54
CA PHE A 23 5.16 2.29 -0.17
C PHE A 23 4.65 3.21 -1.27
N VAL A 24 3.78 4.16 -0.90
CA VAL A 24 3.31 5.19 -1.84
C VAL A 24 4.37 6.28 -1.87
N LEU A 25 4.97 6.47 -3.05
CA LEU A 25 6.00 7.47 -3.27
C LEU A 25 5.42 8.88 -3.09
N PRO A 26 6.24 9.86 -2.66
CA PRO A 26 5.85 11.27 -2.67
C PRO A 26 5.38 11.71 -4.06
N GLY A 27 4.46 12.70 -4.08
CA GLY A 27 3.97 13.27 -5.33
C GLY A 27 5.07 13.98 -6.13
N VAL A 28 4.84 14.11 -7.43
CA VAL A 28 5.71 14.86 -8.33
C VAL A 28 5.41 16.35 -8.18
N VAL A 29 6.45 17.18 -7.98
CA VAL A 29 6.30 18.61 -7.66
C VAL A 29 5.88 19.43 -8.88
N ASP A 30 6.42 19.11 -10.06
CA ASP A 30 6.12 19.78 -11.33
C ASP A 30 6.42 18.88 -12.54
N GLU A 31 6.18 19.37 -13.76
CA GLU A 31 6.38 18.62 -15.02
C GLU A 31 7.84 18.26 -15.33
N LYS A 32 8.82 18.76 -14.55
CA LYS A 32 10.25 18.47 -14.74
C LYS A 32 10.73 17.27 -13.93
N HIS A 33 9.92 16.79 -12.98
CA HIS A 33 10.28 15.71 -12.06
C HIS A 33 9.50 14.42 -12.40
N TYR A 34 9.93 13.28 -11.84
CA TYR A 34 9.26 11.99 -12.06
C TYR A 34 9.06 11.19 -10.76
N LEU A 35 8.07 10.29 -10.76
CA LEU A 35 7.75 9.45 -9.60
C LEU A 35 8.97 8.60 -9.20
N GLY A 36 9.33 8.67 -7.91
CA GLY A 36 10.43 7.90 -7.36
C GLY A 36 11.81 8.54 -7.51
N GLU A 37 11.90 9.73 -8.10
CA GLU A 37 13.17 10.46 -8.22
C GLU A 37 13.86 10.65 -6.86
N SER A 38 13.11 11.03 -5.81
CA SER A 38 13.66 11.20 -4.46
C SER A 38 14.16 9.90 -3.83
N LEU A 39 13.65 8.75 -4.27
CA LEU A 39 14.12 7.44 -3.84
C LEU A 39 15.44 7.06 -4.54
N LEU A 40 15.61 7.47 -5.80
CA LEU A 40 16.80 7.17 -6.60
C LEU A 40 17.98 8.10 -6.30
N GLN A 41 17.71 9.31 -5.82
CA GLN A 41 18.71 10.32 -5.47
C GLN A 41 19.20 10.24 -4.01
N ALA A 42 18.61 9.36 -3.19
CA ALA A 42 19.01 9.11 -1.80
C ALA A 42 20.26 8.21 -1.73
#